data_AF-A0A6L7MKI0-F1
#
_entry.id   AF-A0A6L7MKI0-F1
#
_cell.length_a   1.000
_cell.length_b   1.000
_cell.length_c   1.000
_cell.angle_alpha   90.00
_cell.angle_beta   90.00
_cell.angle_gamma   90.00
#
_symmetry.space_group_name_H-M   'P 1'
#
loop_
_entity.id
_entity.type
_entity.pdbx_description
1 polymer ?
#
loop_
_entity_poly.entity_id
_entity_poly.type
_entity_poly.pdbx_seq_one_letter_code
_entity_poly.pdbx_strand_id
1 'polypeptide(L)' 'MPRACNPGAVCGNARKAILSRAGTPEDIAYAAVYLASGGSPHTAGENLVVDTGITLG' A
#
# COMPACT_ATOMS: atom_id res chain seq x y z
N MET A 1 -5.57 -23.31 3.46
CA MET A 1 -6.62 -22.46 4.05
C MET A 1 -6.24 -21.01 3.77
N PRO A 2 -7.06 -20.18 3.09
CA PRO A 2 -6.71 -18.79 2.86
C PRO A 2 -6.72 -18.09 4.22
N ARG A 3 -5.58 -17.50 4.60
CA ARG A 3 -5.43 -16.83 5.89
C ARG A 3 -6.46 -15.70 5.95
N ALA A 4 -7.30 -15.73 6.98
CA ALA A 4 -8.21 -14.63 7.27
C ALA A 4 -7.40 -13.34 7.31
N CYS A 5 -7.91 -12.34 6.59
CA CYS A 5 -7.38 -11.00 6.55
C CYS A 5 -7.07 -10.51 7.99
N ASN A 6 -5.82 -10.13 8.22
CA ASN A 6 -5.32 -9.67 9.52
C ASN A 6 -6.18 -8.46 9.97
N PRO A 7 -6.62 -8.34 11.23
CA PRO A 7 -7.41 -7.20 11.72
C PRO A 7 -6.82 -5.80 11.46
N GLY A 8 -5.52 -5.69 11.10
CA GLY A 8 -4.92 -4.45 10.61
C GLY A 8 -4.99 -4.22 9.09
N ALA A 9 -5.23 -5.27 8.29
CA ALA A 9 -5.35 -5.18 6.84
C ALA A 9 -6.81 -4.89 6.45
N VAL A 10 -7.03 -3.89 5.60
CA VAL A 10 -8.38 -3.50 5.17
C VAL A 10 -8.89 -4.53 4.16
N CYS A 11 -9.74 -5.45 4.61
CA CYS A 11 -10.26 -6.56 3.80
C CYS A 11 -11.31 -6.13 2.77
N GLY A 12 -11.86 -4.91 2.92
CA GLY A 12 -13.01 -4.42 2.13
C GLY A 12 -12.74 -4.27 0.64
N ASN A 13 -11.49 -3.95 0.26
CA ASN A 13 -11.13 -3.62 -1.13
C ASN A 13 -10.25 -4.66 -1.83
N ALA A 14 -9.97 -5.80 -1.17
CA ALA A 14 -9.06 -6.83 -1.69
C ALA A 14 -9.48 -7.47 -3.03
N ARG A 15 -10.77 -7.38 -3.40
CA ARG A 15 -11.27 -7.87 -4.70
C ARG A 15 -11.04 -6.90 -5.87
N LYS A 16 -10.86 -5.60 -5.58
CA LYS A 16 -10.59 -4.57 -6.61
C LYS A 16 -9.10 -4.34 -6.82
N ALA A 17 -8.27 -4.77 -5.88
CA ALA A 17 -6.84 -4.71 -6.02
C ALA A 17 -6.39 -5.59 -7.19
N ILE A 18 -5.59 -5.02 -8.09
CA ILE A 18 -4.89 -5.77 -9.16
C ILE A 18 -3.98 -6.82 -8.53
N LEU A 19 -3.41 -6.46 -7.37
CA LEU A 19 -2.70 -7.41 -6.53
C LEU A 19 -3.72 -8.27 -5.79
N SER A 20 -3.64 -9.60 -5.93
CA SER A 20 -4.60 -10.55 -5.34
C SER A 20 -4.51 -10.71 -3.81
N ARG A 21 -4.17 -9.64 -3.09
CA ARG A 21 -4.13 -9.57 -1.62
C ARG A 21 -4.63 -8.20 -1.14
N ALA A 22 -5.07 -8.14 0.11
CA ALA A 22 -5.33 -6.87 0.79
C ALA A 22 -4.02 -6.10 1.04
N GLY A 23 -4.09 -4.77 0.95
CA GLY A 23 -3.04 -3.90 1.46
C GLY A 23 -2.88 -4.07 2.97
N THR A 24 -1.62 -4.06 3.42
CA THR A 24 -1.27 -4.17 4.84
C THR A 24 -0.81 -2.80 5.37
N PRO A 25 -0.96 -2.51 6.67
CA PRO A 25 -0.42 -1.29 7.28
C PRO A 25 1.08 -1.10 7.01
N GLU A 26 1.81 -2.21 6.93
CA GLU A 26 3.24 -2.22 6.66
C GLU A 26 3.57 -1.67 5.27
N ASP A 27 2.72 -1.91 4.26
CA ASP A 27 2.93 -1.39 2.90
C ASP A 27 2.95 0.15 2.88
N ILE A 28 2.09 0.79 3.68
CA ILE A 28 2.08 2.25 3.86
C ILE A 28 3.29 2.72 4.67
N ALA A 29 3.65 1.99 5.73
CA ALA A 29 4.79 2.34 6.58
C ALA A 29 6.11 2.33 5.79
N TYR A 30 6.33 1.35 4.92
CA TYR A 30 7.52 1.31 4.06
C TYR A 30 7.57 2.46 3.05
N ALA A 31 6.42 2.88 2.51
CA ALA A 31 6.36 4.04 1.62
C ALA A 31 6.71 5.34 2.37
N ALA A 32 6.23 5.49 3.60
CA ALA A 32 6.60 6.62 4.46
C ALA A 32 8.09 6.62 4.81
N VAL A 33 8.66 5.45 5.11
CA VAL A 33 10.11 5.31 5.36
C VAL A 33 10.92 5.64 4.11
N TYR A 34 10.48 5.22 2.92
CA TYR A 34 11.13 5.59 1.66
C TYR A 34 11.19 7.10 1.48
N LEU A 35 10.06 7.80 1.68
CA LEU A 35 9.98 9.27 1.58
C LEU A 35 10.84 9.97 2.63
N ALA A 36 10.93 9.42 3.84
CA ALA A 36 11.79 9.96 4.91
C ALA A 36 13.27 9.60 4.75
N SER A 37 13.60 8.64 3.89
CA SER A 37 14.97 8.17 3.68
C SER A 37 15.74 9.08 2.73
N GLY A 38 17.08 8.96 2.77
CA GLY A 38 17.96 9.60 1.79
C GLY A 38 17.80 9.10 0.34
N GLY A 39 16.92 8.11 0.08
CA GLY A 39 16.60 7.63 -1.27
C GLY A 39 15.57 8.49 -2.02
N SER A 40 14.94 9.45 -1.36
CA SER A 40 13.83 10.26 -1.90
C SER A 40 14.12 11.78 -2.03
N PRO A 41 15.35 12.28 -2.23
CA PRO A 41 15.63 13.73 -2.23
C PRO A 41 14.97 14.48 -3.39
N HIS A 42 14.56 13.77 -4.45
CA HIS A 42 13.92 14.33 -5.64
C HIS A 42 12.43 13.99 -5.77
N THR A 43 11.85 13.29 -4.80
CA THR A 43 10.43 12.91 -4.79
C THR A 43 9.70 13.80 -3.79
N ALA A 44 9.52 15.07 -4.15
CA ALA A 44 8.82 16.07 -3.35
C ALA A 44 7.74 16.75 -4.20
N GLY A 45 6.59 17.07 -3.58
CA GLY A 45 5.46 17.73 -4.26
C GLY A 45 4.55 16.80 -5.06
N GLU A 46 4.72 15.48 -4.93
CA GLU A 46 3.87 14.47 -5.58
C GLU A 46 3.07 13.65 -4.56
N ASN A 47 1.96 13.06 -5.01
CA ASN A 47 1.17 12.12 -4.23
C ASN A 47 1.58 10.67 -4.57
N LEU A 48 2.25 10.01 -3.64
CA LEU A 48 2.62 8.60 -3.79
C LEU A 48 1.45 7.69 -3.37
N VAL A 49 0.73 7.17 -4.37
CA VAL A 49 -0.42 6.28 -4.15
C VAL A 49 0.06 4.84 -3.90
N VAL A 50 -0.28 4.30 -2.73
CA VAL A 50 0.05 2.92 -2.32
C VAL A 50 -1.23 2.20 -1.91
N ASP A 51 -1.90 1.60 -2.88
CA ASP A 51 -3.26 1.05 -2.69
C ASP A 51 -3.47 -0.29 -3.41
N THR A 52 -2.41 -1.06 -3.64
CA THR A 52 -2.46 -2.36 -4.35
C THR A 52 -3.03 -2.30 -5.77
N GLY A 53 -3.03 -1.12 -6.39
CA GLY A 53 -3.45 -0.90 -7.78
C GLY A 53 -4.95 -0.65 -7.93
N ILE A 54 -5.63 -0.19 -6.88
CA ILE A 54 -7.07 0.09 -6.91
C ILE A 54 -7.38 1.38 -7.68
N THR A 55 -6.54 2.41 -7.56
CA THR A 55 -6.79 3.74 -8.15
C THR A 55 -6.73 3.75 -9.68
N LEU A 56 -6.02 2.79 -10.29
CA LEU A 56 -5.87 2.68 -11.75
C LEU A 56 -6.72 1.55 -12.37
N GLY A 57 -7.45 0.78 -11.55
CA GLY A 57 -8.24 -0.39 -11.95
C GLY A 57 -9.75 -0.16 -12.04
#